data_AF-A0A097CRW4-F1
#
_entry.id   AF-A0A097CRW4-F1
#
_cell.length_a   1.000
_cell.length_b   1.000
_cell.length_c   1.000
_cell.angle_alpha   90.00
_cell.angle_beta   90.00
_cell.angle_gamma   90.00
#
_symmetry.space_group_name_H-M   'P 1'
#
loop_
_entity.id
_entity.type
_entity.pdbx_description
1 polymer ?
#
loop_
_entity_poly.entity_id
_entity_poly.type
_entity_poly.pdbx_seq_one_letter_code
_entity_poly.pdbx_strand_id
1 'polypeptide(L)'
;MRRSPRSRRPSGNTRTKRLLAIGATLAVFGGVVAVTQISSAGDRRPHKQTRPVAAECVAPSPGATAPAARGATTTRTFQNGRWVTNHWGDGQQTIEECQETRSGGGAATGSLAVACPDVVSRLPQVPDRARAEVDRNLALLQTQITEADQRLAAEGNKGQGFINNAILGPLASKRRATLDRITIAIDRFGPRPRGLADLARCQARPVNNNNGGNPDNGNPNNGGGNNNGGNNGGNNGGNPNGLDVLANNCNNSRLQPHDGFQNGNRCISTAFGEVGAAANNPSLLITEFPQQINRNQGFAIRVSTRNLVRDRFLPAGQGGYYLESSLLNGEGLTRGHFHTACRMLNNTDEAPAPEPVPAFFVATEDGGGGRQPDSVVIQIPGLPESGTAQCAVWAGDGSHRIPMSERANQTPAFDAVRIQVN
;
A
#
# COMPACT_ATOMS: atom_id res chain seq x y z
N MET A 1 -27.67 31.60 -79.51
CA MET A 1 -26.22 31.64 -79.82
C MET A 1 -25.57 30.30 -79.45
N ARG A 2 -24.25 30.11 -79.68
CA ARG A 2 -23.44 28.91 -79.34
C ARG A 2 -23.48 28.59 -77.83
N ARG A 3 -23.21 27.37 -77.32
CA ARG A 3 -23.09 25.99 -77.85
C ARG A 3 -23.14 25.00 -76.65
N SER A 4 -23.59 23.76 -76.88
CA SER A 4 -23.50 22.60 -75.94
C SER A 4 -22.25 21.73 -76.29
N PRO A 5 -22.12 20.44 -75.90
CA PRO A 5 -22.22 19.75 -74.59
C PRO A 5 -21.03 18.78 -74.33
N ARG A 6 -21.10 17.91 -73.29
CA ARG A 6 -20.64 16.48 -73.16
C ARG A 6 -20.39 16.15 -71.66
N SER A 7 -20.82 15.06 -71.03
CA SER A 7 -20.78 13.59 -71.29
C SER A 7 -19.35 13.00 -71.20
N ARG A 8 -19.07 11.84 -70.58
CA ARG A 8 -19.86 10.57 -70.56
C ARG A 8 -19.39 9.60 -69.44
N ARG A 9 -20.26 8.65 -69.04
CA ARG A 9 -19.96 7.32 -68.37
C ARG A 9 -19.52 6.27 -69.43
N PRO A 10 -19.20 4.97 -69.13
CA PRO A 10 -19.12 4.19 -67.87
C PRO A 10 -17.64 3.80 -67.56
N SER A 11 -17.13 2.65 -67.05
CA SER A 11 -17.56 1.27 -66.61
C SER A 11 -16.36 0.63 -65.85
N GLY A 12 -16.39 -0.53 -65.15
CA GLY A 12 -17.41 -1.55 -64.81
C GLY A 12 -16.80 -2.97 -64.68
N ASN A 13 -17.31 -3.84 -63.79
CA ASN A 13 -16.94 -5.28 -63.60
C ASN A 13 -15.47 -5.56 -63.08
N THR A 14 -15.11 -6.69 -62.45
CA THR A 14 -15.76 -8.01 -62.27
C THR A 14 -15.22 -8.84 -61.08
N ARG A 15 -16.05 -9.74 -60.52
CA ARG A 15 -15.78 -11.13 -60.05
C ARG A 15 -14.64 -11.54 -59.06
N THR A 16 -15.08 -11.86 -57.83
CA THR A 16 -14.98 -13.18 -57.11
C THR A 16 -13.67 -13.88 -56.67
N LYS A 17 -13.82 -14.56 -55.51
CA LYS A 17 -13.28 -15.88 -55.06
C LYS A 17 -12.02 -15.96 -54.17
N ARG A 18 -12.31 -16.30 -52.90
CA ARG A 18 -11.58 -17.16 -51.93
C ARG A 18 -10.18 -17.71 -52.32
N LEU A 19 -9.26 -17.63 -51.36
CA LEU A 19 -8.36 -18.74 -51.01
C LEU A 19 -8.02 -18.70 -49.50
N LEU A 20 -7.55 -19.83 -48.95
CA LEU A 20 -7.13 -19.98 -47.54
C LEU A 20 -5.62 -19.79 -47.41
N ALA A 21 -5.17 -19.30 -46.25
CA ALA A 21 -3.80 -19.47 -45.78
C ALA A 21 -3.81 -19.68 -44.25
N ILE A 22 -3.05 -20.68 -43.79
CA ILE A 22 -2.89 -21.01 -42.37
C ILE A 22 -1.58 -20.38 -41.90
N GLY A 23 -1.59 -19.75 -40.72
CA GLY A 23 -0.39 -19.22 -40.07
C GLY A 23 -0.57 -19.26 -38.55
N ALA A 24 0.25 -20.06 -37.86
CA ALA A 24 0.19 -20.19 -36.41
C ALA A 24 0.99 -19.08 -35.73
N THR A 25 0.42 -18.44 -34.72
CA THR A 25 1.12 -17.47 -33.86
C THR A 25 1.23 -18.03 -32.45
N LEU A 26 2.46 -18.10 -31.93
CA LEU A 26 2.77 -18.79 -30.68
C LEU A 26 1.95 -18.29 -29.49
N ALA A 27 1.38 -19.23 -28.72
CA ALA A 27 0.96 -19.00 -27.34
C ALA A 27 2.20 -18.87 -26.45
N VAL A 28 2.86 -17.71 -26.49
CA VAL A 28 3.90 -17.37 -25.51
C VAL A 28 3.21 -17.17 -24.17
N PHE A 29 3.26 -18.19 -23.31
CA PHE A 29 2.99 -18.02 -21.88
C PHE A 29 4.06 -17.09 -21.30
N GLY A 30 3.78 -15.79 -21.34
CA GLY A 30 4.57 -14.76 -20.69
C GLY A 30 4.50 -14.96 -19.19
N GLY A 31 5.40 -15.77 -18.64
CA GLY A 31 5.55 -15.96 -17.21
C GLY A 31 5.88 -14.62 -16.55
N VAL A 32 4.86 -13.97 -15.98
CA VAL A 32 5.01 -12.67 -15.33
C VAL A 32 5.82 -12.88 -14.05
N VAL A 33 7.14 -12.66 -14.16
CA VAL A 33 8.02 -12.48 -13.02
C VAL A 33 7.62 -11.14 -12.38
N ALA A 34 6.67 -11.21 -11.45
CA ALA A 34 6.16 -10.04 -10.73
C ALA A 34 7.32 -9.36 -10.00
N VAL A 35 7.49 -8.06 -10.27
CA VAL A 35 8.65 -7.28 -9.83
C VAL A 35 8.27 -6.47 -8.59
N THR A 36 8.10 -7.18 -7.46
CA THR A 36 7.34 -6.69 -6.30
C THR A 36 8.15 -6.09 -5.17
N GLN A 37 9.45 -5.77 -5.31
CA GLN A 37 10.22 -5.13 -4.24
C GLN A 37 11.04 -3.94 -4.75
N ILE A 38 10.82 -2.75 -4.18
CA ILE A 38 11.81 -1.66 -4.10
C ILE A 38 12.29 -1.50 -2.65
N SER A 39 13.41 -0.82 -2.48
CA SER A 39 13.63 0.01 -1.30
C SER A 39 13.08 1.41 -1.46
N SER A 40 12.55 1.94 -0.37
CA SER A 40 12.39 3.38 -0.19
C SER A 40 13.79 3.99 -0.05
N ALA A 41 14.32 4.59 -1.13
CA ALA A 41 15.53 5.39 -1.00
C ALA A 41 15.25 6.65 -0.17
N GLY A 42 16.12 6.90 0.80
CA GLY A 42 16.38 8.24 1.35
C GLY A 42 17.04 9.13 0.28
N ASP A 43 16.67 10.38 0.06
CA ASP A 43 15.58 11.11 0.72
C ASP A 43 15.73 12.67 0.73
N ARG A 44 15.86 13.48 -0.35
CA ARG A 44 16.01 14.98 -0.23
C ARG A 44 15.48 15.90 -1.38
N ARG A 45 14.49 16.79 -1.11
CA ARG A 45 13.95 17.86 -2.03
C ARG A 45 14.27 19.26 -1.50
N PRO A 46 14.37 20.28 -2.38
CA PRO A 46 14.26 21.68 -1.98
C PRO A 46 12.79 22.11 -1.76
N HIS A 47 12.47 22.50 -0.52
CA HIS A 47 11.63 23.65 -0.16
C HIS A 47 10.18 23.81 -0.73
N LYS A 48 9.22 23.00 -0.26
CA LYS A 48 7.92 23.52 0.19
C LYS A 48 7.45 22.67 1.40
N GLN A 49 7.25 23.29 2.56
CA GLN A 49 7.14 22.57 3.84
C GLN A 49 5.77 21.93 4.06
N THR A 50 5.60 20.66 3.71
CA THR A 50 4.64 19.79 4.41
C THR A 50 5.21 19.44 5.77
N ARG A 51 4.80 20.17 6.81
CA ARG A 51 5.12 19.83 8.21
C ARG A 51 4.55 18.44 8.56
N PRO A 52 5.17 17.68 9.48
CA PRO A 52 4.48 16.55 10.11
C PRO A 52 3.18 17.06 10.78
N VAL A 53 2.14 16.25 10.79
CA VAL A 53 0.81 16.70 11.26
C VAL A 53 0.80 16.94 12.78
N ALA A 54 1.62 16.20 13.53
CA ALA A 54 1.92 16.44 14.94
C ALA A 54 3.32 17.04 15.18
N ALA A 55 3.47 17.77 16.28
CA ALA A 55 4.70 18.49 16.66
C ALA A 55 5.77 17.62 17.36
N GLU A 56 5.41 16.48 17.95
CA GLU A 56 6.30 15.65 18.79
C GLU A 56 6.46 14.23 18.22
N CYS A 57 7.60 13.56 18.45
CA CYS A 57 7.83 12.19 18.00
C CYS A 57 7.44 11.22 19.12
N VAL A 58 6.46 10.37 18.86
CA VAL A 58 5.95 9.38 19.81
C VAL A 58 6.53 8.00 19.45
N ALA A 59 6.74 7.15 20.45
CA ALA A 59 7.14 5.76 20.22
C ALA A 59 6.06 4.98 19.44
N PRO A 60 6.44 4.05 18.54
CA PRO A 60 5.47 3.26 17.78
C PRO A 60 4.68 2.34 18.72
N SER A 61 3.43 2.06 18.35
CA SER A 61 2.58 1.08 19.03
C SER A 61 3.17 -0.33 18.99
N PRO A 62 2.86 -1.22 19.96
CA PRO A 62 3.47 -2.55 20.05
C PRO A 62 3.35 -3.35 18.75
N GLY A 63 4.51 -3.76 18.20
CA GLY A 63 4.60 -4.55 16.97
C GLY A 63 4.14 -3.85 15.68
N ALA A 64 3.95 -2.53 15.71
CA ALA A 64 3.71 -1.73 14.51
C ALA A 64 5.00 -1.48 13.70
N THR A 65 6.18 -1.70 14.29
CA THR A 65 7.43 -1.74 13.53
C THR A 65 7.49 -2.97 12.63
N ALA A 66 7.94 -2.79 11.39
CA ALA A 66 8.30 -3.91 10.53
C ALA A 66 9.30 -4.83 11.27
N PRO A 67 9.19 -6.17 11.18
CA PRO A 67 10.04 -7.09 11.94
C PRO A 67 11.52 -6.69 11.85
N ALA A 68 12.12 -6.36 13.00
CA ALA A 68 13.25 -5.42 13.09
C ALA A 68 14.47 -5.75 12.21
N ALA A 69 14.64 -7.02 11.85
CA ALA A 69 15.63 -7.48 10.88
C ALA A 69 15.28 -7.20 9.39
N ARG A 70 14.35 -6.29 9.08
CA ARG A 70 13.97 -5.90 7.69
C ARG A 70 14.08 -4.40 7.38
N GLY A 71 14.29 -3.55 8.39
CA GLY A 71 14.83 -2.18 8.24
C GLY A 71 14.04 -1.16 7.41
N ALA A 72 12.78 -1.42 7.07
CA ALA A 72 11.94 -0.49 6.31
C ALA A 72 10.48 -0.51 6.79
N THR A 73 10.06 0.57 7.44
CA THR A 73 8.66 0.85 7.81
C THR A 73 7.71 0.93 6.61
N THR A 74 8.25 1.17 5.41
CA THR A 74 7.49 1.21 4.16
C THR A 74 8.17 0.35 3.08
N THR A 75 7.42 -0.56 2.46
CA THR A 75 7.86 -1.37 1.30
C THR A 75 7.06 -0.99 0.06
N ARG A 76 7.63 -1.17 -1.14
CA ARG A 76 6.97 -0.86 -2.42
C ARG A 76 7.09 -1.99 -3.42
N THR A 77 6.09 -2.12 -4.28
CA THR A 77 5.95 -3.24 -5.23
C THR A 77 5.46 -2.72 -6.59
N PHE A 78 6.00 -3.18 -7.73
CA PHE A 78 5.49 -2.77 -9.05
C PHE A 78 4.39 -3.71 -9.52
N GLN A 79 3.16 -3.21 -9.65
CA GLN A 79 1.98 -3.98 -10.06
C GLN A 79 1.16 -3.18 -11.06
N ASN A 80 0.61 -3.83 -12.09
CA ASN A 80 -0.37 -3.23 -13.02
C ASN A 80 0.06 -1.87 -13.63
N GLY A 81 1.36 -1.64 -13.81
CA GLY A 81 1.93 -0.40 -14.36
C GLY A 81 2.18 0.73 -13.34
N ARG A 82 1.89 0.51 -12.05
CA ARG A 82 2.02 1.49 -10.96
C ARG A 82 2.82 0.94 -9.77
N TRP A 83 3.10 1.81 -8.80
CA TRP A 83 3.70 1.44 -7.52
C TRP A 83 2.62 1.25 -6.47
N VAL A 84 2.61 0.07 -5.84
CA VAL A 84 1.84 -0.18 -4.61
C VAL A 84 2.78 -0.03 -3.43
N THR A 85 2.42 0.84 -2.49
CA THR A 85 3.15 1.10 -1.25
C THR A 85 2.43 0.41 -0.08
N ASN A 86 3.18 -0.34 0.72
CA ASN A 86 2.69 -1.01 1.94
C ASN A 86 3.46 -0.46 3.15
N HIS A 87 2.75 0.23 4.03
CA HIS A 87 3.26 0.80 5.27
C HIS A 87 3.01 -0.18 6.42
N TRP A 88 4.08 -0.70 7.02
CA TRP A 88 4.00 -1.56 8.19
C TRP A 88 3.41 -0.79 9.37
N GLY A 89 2.56 -1.48 10.13
CA GLY A 89 1.92 -0.91 11.33
C GLY A 89 1.30 0.47 11.12
N ASP A 90 0.63 0.69 9.99
CA ASP A 90 -0.05 1.96 9.69
C ASP A 90 0.89 3.17 9.54
N GLY A 91 2.13 2.93 9.08
CA GLY A 91 3.13 3.98 8.92
C GLY A 91 3.65 4.51 10.26
N GLN A 92 3.60 3.67 11.30
CA GLN A 92 4.36 3.87 12.52
C GLN A 92 5.87 3.78 12.24
N GLN A 93 6.64 4.53 13.01
CA GLN A 93 8.08 4.71 12.85
C GLN A 93 8.76 4.84 14.21
N THR A 94 10.06 4.56 14.28
CA THR A 94 10.87 4.83 15.46
C THR A 94 10.98 6.34 15.74
N ILE A 95 11.38 6.70 16.95
CA ILE A 95 11.59 8.12 17.33
C ILE A 95 12.74 8.70 16.49
N GLU A 96 13.74 7.88 16.19
CA GLU A 96 14.88 8.15 15.35
C GLU A 96 14.46 8.45 13.89
N GLU A 97 13.72 7.55 13.24
CA GLU A 97 13.16 7.77 11.88
C GLU A 97 12.27 9.04 11.83
N CYS A 98 11.50 9.29 12.88
CA CYS A 98 10.68 10.50 13.01
C CYS A 98 11.53 11.77 13.09
N GLN A 99 12.63 11.75 13.86
CA GLN A 99 13.58 12.87 13.97
C GLN A 99 14.34 13.11 12.66
N GLU A 100 14.78 12.06 11.96
CA GLU A 100 15.41 12.17 10.64
C GLU A 100 14.46 12.78 9.60
N THR A 101 13.22 12.29 9.54
CA THR A 101 12.16 12.82 8.67
C THR A 101 11.94 14.31 8.91
N ARG A 102 11.90 14.74 10.18
CA ARG A 102 11.73 16.14 10.57
C ARG A 102 12.93 17.03 10.28
N SER A 103 14.13 16.45 10.29
CA SER A 103 15.39 17.16 10.06
C SER A 103 15.68 17.43 8.57
N GLY A 104 14.69 17.24 7.69
CA GLY A 104 14.80 17.49 6.25
C GLY A 104 15.25 16.28 5.43
N GLY A 105 14.97 15.06 5.90
CA GLY A 105 15.26 13.79 5.22
C GLY A 105 14.25 13.35 4.14
N GLY A 106 13.61 14.26 3.36
CA GLY A 106 12.79 13.91 2.17
C GLY A 106 12.80 14.99 1.06
N ALA A 107 12.61 14.74 -0.25
CA ALA A 107 12.58 13.52 -1.07
C ALA A 107 13.35 13.72 -2.43
N ALA A 108 14.28 12.88 -2.89
CA ALA A 108 15.18 13.18 -4.02
C ALA A 108 14.55 12.80 -5.36
N THR A 109 14.52 13.76 -6.30
CA THR A 109 13.80 13.61 -7.57
C THR A 109 14.55 12.78 -8.62
N GLY A 110 14.64 11.48 -8.38
CA GLY A 110 14.68 10.51 -9.47
C GLY A 110 13.35 10.48 -10.22
N SER A 111 13.38 10.27 -11.54
CA SER A 111 12.19 9.93 -12.34
C SER A 111 11.98 8.41 -12.45
N LEU A 112 12.93 7.62 -11.92
CA LEU A 112 12.97 6.16 -11.95
C LEU A 112 13.32 5.62 -10.56
N ALA A 113 12.80 4.43 -10.23
CA ALA A 113 13.18 3.62 -9.08
C ALA A 113 13.43 2.14 -9.47
N VAL A 114 14.09 1.36 -8.62
CA VAL A 114 14.61 0.02 -8.89
C VAL A 114 13.64 -1.07 -8.44
N ALA A 115 12.87 -1.60 -9.39
CA ALA A 115 11.98 -2.74 -9.18
C ALA A 115 12.77 -4.06 -9.22
N CYS A 116 12.71 -4.87 -8.15
CA CYS A 116 13.25 -6.22 -8.07
C CYS A 116 12.15 -7.31 -7.99
N PRO A 117 12.39 -8.54 -8.51
CA PRO A 117 11.53 -9.70 -8.31
C PRO A 117 11.30 -10.02 -6.84
N ASP A 118 10.13 -10.56 -6.51
CA ASP A 118 9.89 -11.00 -5.13
C ASP A 118 10.83 -12.13 -4.74
N VAL A 119 11.33 -12.08 -3.51
CA VAL A 119 12.08 -13.16 -2.88
C VAL A 119 11.23 -13.90 -1.87
N VAL A 120 10.31 -13.20 -1.20
CA VAL A 120 9.69 -13.66 0.05
C VAL A 120 8.63 -14.75 -0.20
N SER A 121 7.70 -14.54 -1.14
CA SER A 121 6.76 -15.58 -1.60
C SER A 121 7.41 -16.71 -2.41
N ARG A 122 8.72 -16.62 -2.66
CA ARG A 122 9.54 -17.63 -3.35
C ARG A 122 10.43 -18.44 -2.42
N LEU A 123 10.49 -18.11 -1.13
CA LEU A 123 11.13 -18.96 -0.13
C LEU A 123 10.26 -20.19 0.17
N PRO A 124 10.84 -21.40 0.29
CA PRO A 124 10.17 -22.50 0.95
C PRO A 124 10.01 -22.21 2.45
N GLN A 125 9.43 -23.15 3.20
CA GLN A 125 9.44 -23.11 4.67
C GLN A 125 10.86 -22.84 5.20
N VAL A 126 11.05 -21.71 5.89
CA VAL A 126 12.34 -21.34 6.49
C VAL A 126 12.48 -22.04 7.84
N PRO A 127 13.46 -22.95 8.04
CA PRO A 127 13.68 -23.60 9.33
C PRO A 127 13.98 -22.57 10.42
N ASP A 128 13.46 -22.77 11.64
CA ASP A 128 13.59 -21.77 12.71
C ASP A 128 15.05 -21.45 13.09
N ARG A 129 15.94 -22.43 12.97
CA ARG A 129 17.40 -22.24 13.14
C ARG A 129 18.04 -21.37 12.05
N ALA A 130 17.44 -21.30 10.86
CA ALA A 130 17.88 -20.46 9.75
C ALA A 130 17.28 -19.03 9.81
N ARG A 131 16.12 -18.85 10.46
CA ARG A 131 15.29 -17.64 10.49
C ARG A 131 16.10 -16.34 10.58
N ALA A 132 16.83 -16.16 11.67
CA ALA A 132 17.59 -14.93 11.92
C ALA A 132 18.72 -14.68 10.90
N GLU A 133 19.26 -15.71 10.24
CA GLU A 133 20.23 -15.53 9.15
C GLU A 133 19.54 -15.17 7.83
N VAL A 134 18.40 -15.79 7.52
CA VAL A 134 17.59 -15.47 6.34
C VAL A 134 17.06 -14.03 6.42
N ASP A 135 16.47 -13.63 7.55
CA ASP A 135 15.98 -12.26 7.75
C ASP A 135 17.10 -11.21 7.61
N ARG A 136 18.28 -11.42 8.20
CA ARG A 136 19.44 -10.53 7.99
C ARG A 136 19.85 -10.42 6.52
N ASN A 137 19.76 -11.49 5.74
CA ASN A 137 20.04 -11.44 4.30
C ASN A 137 18.88 -10.78 3.51
N LEU A 138 17.63 -10.86 3.97
CA LEU A 138 16.50 -10.11 3.41
C LEU A 138 16.66 -8.59 3.64
N ALA A 139 17.07 -8.15 4.83
CA ALA A 139 17.47 -6.76 5.06
C ALA A 139 18.62 -6.34 4.13
N LEU A 140 19.66 -7.16 3.98
CA LEU A 140 20.79 -6.84 3.11
C LEU A 140 20.37 -6.75 1.62
N LEU A 141 19.42 -7.56 1.17
CA LEU A 141 18.81 -7.43 -0.16
C LEU A 141 18.04 -6.11 -0.33
N GLN A 142 17.44 -5.59 0.74
CA GLN A 142 16.79 -4.27 0.76
C GLN A 142 17.85 -3.16 0.67
N THR A 143 18.85 -3.13 1.58
CA THR A 143 19.95 -2.16 1.55
C THR A 143 20.61 -2.02 0.16
N GLN A 144 20.81 -3.14 -0.54
CA GLN A 144 21.37 -3.14 -1.90
C GLN A 144 20.48 -2.41 -2.93
N ILE A 145 19.15 -2.47 -2.78
CA ILE A 145 18.24 -1.70 -3.61
C ILE A 145 18.32 -0.21 -3.22
N THR A 146 18.35 0.13 -1.93
CA THR A 146 18.49 1.52 -1.45
C THR A 146 19.71 2.22 -2.06
N GLU A 147 20.88 1.56 -2.04
CA GLU A 147 22.10 2.05 -2.68
C GLU A 147 21.93 2.27 -4.20
N ALA A 148 21.22 1.36 -4.88
CA ALA A 148 21.02 1.40 -6.32
C ALA A 148 20.04 2.52 -6.72
N ASP A 149 18.99 2.75 -5.93
CA ASP A 149 18.04 3.85 -6.11
C ASP A 149 18.67 5.22 -5.84
N GLN A 150 19.48 5.36 -4.79
CA GLN A 150 20.25 6.59 -4.54
C GLN A 150 21.15 6.94 -5.72
N ARG A 151 21.82 5.94 -6.31
CA ARG A 151 22.61 6.11 -7.53
C ARG A 151 21.76 6.34 -8.78
N LEU A 152 20.55 5.79 -8.86
CA LEU A 152 19.62 6.04 -9.96
C LEU A 152 19.06 7.46 -9.93
N ALA A 153 18.81 8.03 -8.75
CA ALA A 153 18.44 9.43 -8.57
C ALA A 153 19.61 10.38 -8.89
N ALA A 154 20.83 10.05 -8.45
CA ALA A 154 22.01 10.91 -8.66
C ALA A 154 22.62 10.81 -10.07
N GLU A 155 22.53 9.66 -10.74
CA GLU A 155 23.26 9.36 -11.97
C GLU A 155 22.39 8.83 -13.13
N GLY A 156 21.09 8.61 -12.92
CA GLY A 156 20.19 8.00 -13.93
C GLY A 156 20.02 8.83 -15.21
N ASN A 157 20.28 10.14 -15.15
CA ASN A 157 20.30 11.02 -16.32
C ASN A 157 21.42 10.69 -17.34
N LYS A 158 22.40 9.85 -16.97
CA LYS A 158 23.45 9.34 -17.88
C LYS A 158 22.95 8.29 -18.89
N GLY A 159 21.65 8.00 -18.91
CA GLY A 159 20.98 7.22 -19.94
C GLY A 159 20.95 5.71 -19.70
N GLN A 160 20.12 5.00 -20.49
CA GLN A 160 19.78 3.60 -20.23
C GLN A 160 20.99 2.65 -20.22
N GLY A 161 22.01 2.91 -21.04
CA GLY A 161 23.25 2.12 -21.05
C GLY A 161 24.01 2.22 -19.71
N PHE A 162 24.06 3.42 -19.12
CA PHE A 162 24.65 3.62 -17.79
C PHE A 162 23.82 2.95 -16.70
N ILE A 163 22.49 3.13 -16.71
CA ILE A 163 21.57 2.48 -15.76
C ILE A 163 21.75 0.96 -15.77
N ASN A 164 21.76 0.35 -16.95
CA ASN A 164 21.92 -1.10 -17.10
C ASN A 164 23.30 -1.58 -16.60
N ASN A 165 24.38 -0.95 -17.05
CA ASN A 165 25.73 -1.47 -16.85
C ASN A 165 26.37 -1.06 -15.53
N ALA A 166 26.12 0.16 -15.05
CA ALA A 166 26.77 0.73 -13.87
C ALA A 166 25.92 0.68 -12.59
N ILE A 167 24.60 0.46 -12.70
CA ILE A 167 23.68 0.37 -11.54
C ILE A 167 23.07 -1.04 -11.45
N LEU A 168 22.26 -1.45 -12.43
CA LEU A 168 21.48 -2.70 -12.38
C LEU A 168 22.37 -3.96 -12.47
N GLY A 169 23.45 -3.93 -13.26
CA GLY A 169 24.42 -5.02 -13.35
C GLY A 169 25.11 -5.35 -12.01
N PRO A 170 25.80 -4.38 -11.37
CA PRO A 170 26.39 -4.55 -10.05
C PRO A 170 25.38 -4.96 -8.97
N LEU A 171 24.17 -4.40 -9.01
CA LEU A 171 23.06 -4.78 -8.12
C LEU A 171 22.69 -6.27 -8.30
N ALA A 172 22.53 -6.75 -9.53
CA ALA A 172 22.19 -8.15 -9.79
C ALA A 172 23.28 -9.12 -9.31
N SER A 173 24.55 -8.71 -9.33
CA SER A 173 25.66 -9.48 -8.75
C SER A 173 25.61 -9.49 -7.21
N LYS A 174 25.43 -8.32 -6.56
CA LYS A 174 25.26 -8.24 -5.09
C LYS A 174 24.07 -9.08 -4.61
N ARG A 175 22.93 -8.98 -5.30
CA ARG A 175 21.70 -9.72 -4.95
C ARG A 175 21.88 -11.22 -5.12
N ARG A 176 22.49 -11.70 -6.23
CA ARG A 176 22.75 -13.13 -6.42
C ARG A 176 23.55 -13.72 -5.27
N ALA A 177 24.71 -13.13 -4.94
CA ALA A 177 25.55 -13.58 -3.83
C ALA A 177 24.82 -13.59 -2.47
N THR A 178 23.77 -12.77 -2.30
CA THR A 178 22.96 -12.72 -1.08
C THR A 178 21.82 -13.76 -1.10
N LEU A 179 21.23 -14.02 -2.27
CA LEU A 179 20.27 -15.11 -2.51
C LEU A 179 20.94 -16.50 -2.38
N ASP A 180 22.21 -16.62 -2.77
CA ASP A 180 23.02 -17.82 -2.56
C ASP A 180 23.28 -18.07 -1.06
N ARG A 181 23.53 -17.02 -0.27
CA ARG A 181 23.61 -17.12 1.21
C ARG A 181 22.29 -17.59 1.83
N ILE A 182 21.15 -17.03 1.42
CA ILE A 182 19.82 -17.49 1.87
C ILE A 182 19.63 -18.97 1.53
N THR A 183 19.99 -19.38 0.31
CA THR A 183 19.93 -20.77 -0.14
C THR A 183 20.75 -21.68 0.77
N ILE A 184 22.00 -21.30 1.08
CA ILE A 184 22.90 -22.06 1.96
C ILE A 184 22.42 -22.07 3.42
N ALA A 185 21.85 -20.97 3.93
CA ALA A 185 21.34 -20.87 5.29
C ALA A 185 20.16 -21.82 5.54
N ILE A 186 19.29 -21.99 4.55
CA ILE A 186 18.18 -22.96 4.60
C ILE A 186 18.71 -24.40 4.43
N ASP A 187 19.62 -24.64 3.47
CA ASP A 187 20.22 -25.94 3.15
C ASP A 187 20.94 -26.60 4.35
N ARG A 188 21.50 -25.80 5.27
CA ARG A 188 22.10 -26.30 6.52
C ARG A 188 21.09 -26.96 7.48
N PHE A 189 19.80 -26.70 7.34
CA PHE A 189 18.75 -27.10 8.30
C PHE A 189 17.46 -27.62 7.65
N GLY A 190 17.43 -27.80 6.33
CA GLY A 190 16.24 -28.21 5.57
C GLY A 190 16.54 -28.34 4.07
N PRO A 191 15.55 -28.70 3.24
CA PRO A 191 15.76 -28.95 1.81
C PRO A 191 16.26 -27.71 1.04
N ARG A 192 17.31 -27.87 0.24
CA ARG A 192 17.91 -26.77 -0.55
C ARG A 192 16.88 -26.05 -1.45
N PRO A 193 16.69 -24.73 -1.31
CA PRO A 193 15.90 -23.94 -2.26
C PRO A 193 16.45 -24.02 -3.69
N ARG A 194 15.57 -23.92 -4.69
CA ARG A 194 15.92 -23.86 -6.12
C ARG A 194 15.37 -22.59 -6.75
N GLY A 195 16.06 -22.06 -7.77
CA GLY A 195 15.60 -20.88 -8.53
C GLY A 195 15.77 -19.50 -7.86
N LEU A 196 16.22 -19.43 -6.59
CA LEU A 196 16.38 -18.12 -5.91
C LEU A 196 17.38 -17.20 -6.62
N ALA A 197 18.44 -17.76 -7.22
CA ALA A 197 19.45 -16.98 -7.95
C ALA A 197 18.93 -16.31 -9.24
N ASP A 198 17.73 -16.65 -9.72
CA ASP A 198 17.09 -16.02 -10.89
C ASP A 198 16.39 -14.70 -10.51
N LEU A 199 15.98 -14.57 -9.24
CA LEU A 199 15.31 -13.40 -8.63
C LEU A 199 16.27 -12.21 -8.39
N ALA A 200 17.53 -12.36 -8.80
CA ALA A 200 18.58 -11.36 -8.62
C ALA A 200 18.48 -10.17 -9.59
N ARG A 201 17.89 -10.34 -10.78
CA ARG A 201 17.84 -9.28 -11.81
C ARG A 201 16.71 -8.27 -11.55
N CYS A 202 17.09 -7.01 -11.27
CA CYS A 202 16.17 -5.89 -11.10
C CYS A 202 16.09 -5.00 -12.35
N GLN A 203 15.14 -4.08 -12.38
CA GLN A 203 14.81 -3.22 -13.52
C GLN A 203 14.47 -1.81 -13.05
N ALA A 204 14.86 -0.78 -13.80
CA ALA A 204 14.34 0.57 -13.56
C ALA A 204 12.84 0.65 -13.96
N ARG A 205 12.07 1.47 -13.23
CA ARG A 205 10.65 1.75 -13.45
C ARG A 205 10.33 3.21 -13.14
N PRO A 206 9.44 3.87 -13.90
CA PRO A 206 9.07 5.26 -13.63
C PRO A 206 8.42 5.41 -12.26
N VAL A 207 8.76 6.46 -11.52
CA VAL A 207 7.98 6.89 -10.34
C VAL A 207 6.94 7.89 -10.78
N ASN A 208 5.66 7.51 -10.66
CA ASN A 208 4.54 8.40 -10.94
C ASN A 208 4.44 9.44 -9.82
N ASN A 209 5.05 10.60 -10.01
CA ASN A 209 5.04 11.73 -9.06
C ASN A 209 3.67 12.43 -8.95
N ASN A 210 2.57 11.72 -9.24
CA ASN A 210 1.19 12.20 -9.20
C ASN A 210 0.55 11.94 -7.83
N ASN A 211 1.22 12.34 -6.74
CA ASN A 211 0.47 12.65 -5.52
C ASN A 211 -0.25 13.99 -5.79
N GLY A 212 -1.53 14.07 -5.42
CA GLY A 212 -2.48 15.03 -6.00
C GLY A 212 -2.02 16.48 -5.94
N GLY A 213 -1.85 17.10 -7.12
CA GLY A 213 -1.57 18.53 -7.22
C GLY A 213 -2.78 19.34 -6.77
N ASN A 214 -2.77 19.79 -5.52
CA ASN A 214 -3.80 20.67 -4.98
C ASN A 214 -3.83 22.00 -5.78
N PRO A 215 -4.99 22.43 -6.32
CA PRO A 215 -5.14 23.76 -6.90
C PRO A 215 -4.84 24.82 -5.84
N ASP A 216 -3.95 25.76 -6.16
CA ASP A 216 -3.56 26.82 -5.22
C ASP A 216 -4.69 27.85 -5.10
N ASN A 217 -5.01 28.25 -3.87
CA ASN A 217 -5.81 29.45 -3.59
C ASN A 217 -5.48 29.96 -2.17
N GLY A 218 -4.22 30.37 -1.97
CA GLY A 218 -3.71 30.76 -0.66
C GLY A 218 -4.12 32.16 -0.20
N ASN A 219 -4.20 32.33 1.13
CA ASN A 219 -3.84 33.57 1.81
C ASN A 219 -3.24 33.21 3.19
N PRO A 220 -2.13 33.81 3.65
CA PRO A 220 -1.45 33.38 4.87
C PRO A 220 -1.91 34.17 6.09
N ASN A 221 -1.87 33.53 7.27
CA ASN A 221 -1.51 34.26 8.49
C ASN A 221 -0.76 33.36 9.49
N ASN A 222 -0.04 34.00 10.40
CA ASN A 222 0.78 33.42 11.45
C ASN A 222 0.08 33.55 12.82
N GLY A 223 0.48 32.73 13.79
CA GLY A 223 0.00 32.82 15.17
C GLY A 223 -0.24 31.46 15.81
N GLY A 224 0.22 31.29 17.04
CA GLY A 224 -0.12 30.14 17.87
C GLY A 224 -0.29 30.57 19.32
N GLY A 225 -0.86 29.67 20.14
CA GLY A 225 -0.95 29.84 21.59
C GLY A 225 -2.33 30.20 22.13
N ASN A 226 -2.66 29.55 23.25
CA ASN A 226 -3.66 29.91 24.27
C ASN A 226 -5.16 29.91 23.92
N ASN A 227 -5.85 28.89 24.46
CA ASN A 227 -6.96 29.00 25.43
C ASN A 227 -7.48 30.45 25.66
N ASN A 228 -8.78 30.75 25.56
CA ASN A 228 -9.81 30.35 26.53
C ASN A 228 -11.18 31.00 26.19
N GLY A 229 -12.29 30.39 26.63
CA GLY A 229 -13.55 31.09 26.95
C GLY A 229 -14.42 31.61 25.79
N GLY A 230 -15.51 30.92 25.46
CA GLY A 230 -16.44 31.32 24.39
C GLY A 230 -17.85 30.71 24.46
N ASN A 231 -18.33 30.44 25.68
CA ASN A 231 -19.63 29.88 26.07
C ASN A 231 -20.75 29.73 24.99
N ASN A 232 -21.19 28.49 24.75
CA ASN A 232 -22.62 28.21 24.54
C ASN A 232 -23.03 26.83 25.11
N GLY A 233 -23.16 26.74 26.42
CA GLY A 233 -23.83 25.61 27.08
C GLY A 233 -25.34 25.68 26.90
N GLY A 234 -25.88 24.97 25.89
CA GLY A 234 -27.30 25.05 25.51
C GLY A 234 -27.94 23.69 25.18
N ASN A 235 -28.04 22.79 26.17
CA ASN A 235 -28.63 21.46 25.96
C ASN A 235 -30.16 21.49 25.98
N ASN A 236 -30.80 21.89 24.88
CA ASN A 236 -32.14 21.42 24.51
C ASN A 236 -32.48 21.76 23.04
N GLY A 237 -32.06 20.91 22.11
CA GLY A 237 -32.60 20.86 20.74
C GLY A 237 -33.38 19.57 20.58
N GLY A 238 -34.70 19.60 20.79
CA GLY A 238 -35.54 18.39 20.76
C GLY A 238 -35.42 17.67 19.43
N ASN A 239 -35.03 16.38 19.46
CA ASN A 239 -34.84 15.61 18.24
C ASN A 239 -36.19 15.43 17.52
N PRO A 240 -36.36 15.94 16.28
CA PRO A 240 -37.62 15.80 15.53
C PRO A 240 -38.01 14.35 15.25
N ASN A 241 -37.05 13.42 15.36
CA ASN A 241 -37.23 11.99 15.11
C ASN A 241 -37.45 11.16 16.39
N GLY A 242 -37.51 11.79 17.58
CA GLY A 242 -37.84 11.12 18.85
C GLY A 242 -36.78 10.15 19.41
N LEU A 243 -35.56 10.11 18.85
CA LEU A 243 -34.46 9.30 19.37
C LEU A 243 -33.60 10.09 20.37
N ASP A 244 -33.12 9.45 21.42
CA ASP A 244 -32.12 10.04 22.31
C ASP A 244 -30.70 9.93 21.71
N VAL A 245 -29.89 10.99 21.85
CA VAL A 245 -28.57 11.11 21.22
C VAL A 245 -27.54 11.43 22.30
N LEU A 246 -26.93 10.37 22.84
CA LEU A 246 -26.03 10.43 24.00
C LEU A 246 -24.84 11.38 23.82
N ALA A 247 -24.27 11.47 22.62
CA ALA A 247 -23.24 12.43 22.23
C ALA A 247 -23.11 12.51 20.69
N ASN A 248 -22.64 13.65 20.19
CA ASN A 248 -22.18 13.81 18.79
C ASN A 248 -20.78 14.48 18.69
N ASN A 249 -20.12 14.70 19.83
CA ASN A 249 -18.80 15.33 19.96
C ASN A 249 -18.16 14.96 21.32
N CYS A 250 -16.95 15.46 21.60
CA CYS A 250 -16.19 15.14 22.81
C CYS A 250 -16.43 16.05 24.03
N ASN A 251 -17.29 17.08 23.96
CA ASN A 251 -17.39 18.14 24.98
C ASN A 251 -17.78 17.62 26.37
N ASN A 252 -18.51 16.50 26.44
CA ASN A 252 -18.94 15.85 27.69
C ASN A 252 -18.04 14.66 28.10
N SER A 253 -16.96 14.39 27.36
CA SER A 253 -16.07 13.26 27.63
C SER A 253 -15.09 13.57 28.77
N ARG A 254 -14.72 12.53 29.53
CA ARG A 254 -13.67 12.59 30.56
C ARG A 254 -12.31 12.07 30.08
N LEU A 255 -12.24 11.56 28.84
CA LEU A 255 -11.00 11.10 28.22
C LEU A 255 -10.23 12.28 27.62
N GLN A 256 -8.91 12.16 27.56
CA GLN A 256 -8.06 13.14 26.87
C GLN A 256 -8.43 13.21 25.38
N PRO A 257 -8.36 14.39 24.73
CA PRO A 257 -8.53 14.51 23.28
C PRO A 257 -7.53 13.63 22.52
N HIS A 258 -7.96 13.04 21.40
CA HIS A 258 -7.09 12.28 20.51
C HIS A 258 -6.04 13.19 19.88
N ASP A 259 -4.78 12.73 19.88
CA ASP A 259 -3.59 13.53 19.54
C ASP A 259 -3.03 13.24 18.14
N GLY A 260 -3.65 12.30 17.41
CA GLY A 260 -3.25 11.88 16.06
C GLY A 260 -2.38 10.62 16.04
N PHE A 261 -1.93 10.12 17.19
CA PHE A 261 -1.20 8.86 17.29
C PHE A 261 -2.14 7.72 17.72
N GLN A 262 -1.68 6.47 17.68
CA GLN A 262 -2.46 5.30 18.08
C GLN A 262 -2.55 5.15 19.62
N ASN A 263 -3.00 6.21 20.30
CA ASN A 263 -3.14 6.29 21.74
C ASN A 263 -4.54 5.84 22.18
N GLY A 264 -4.62 4.75 22.94
CA GLY A 264 -5.86 4.29 23.57
C GLY A 264 -6.37 5.24 24.67
N ASN A 265 -7.63 5.05 25.09
CA ASN A 265 -8.30 5.87 26.10
C ASN A 265 -8.27 7.38 25.76
N ARG A 266 -8.75 7.71 24.56
CA ARG A 266 -8.87 9.07 24.02
C ARG A 266 -10.29 9.35 23.50
N CYS A 267 -10.65 10.61 23.39
CA CYS A 267 -11.86 11.05 22.71
C CYS A 267 -11.53 11.70 21.36
N ILE A 268 -12.11 11.18 20.27
CA ILE A 268 -11.89 11.65 18.90
C ILE A 268 -12.97 12.70 18.56
N SER A 269 -12.57 13.96 18.39
CA SER A 269 -13.46 15.05 17.99
C SER A 269 -13.58 15.23 16.48
N THR A 270 -12.74 14.54 15.70
CA THR A 270 -12.77 14.54 14.22
C THR A 270 -14.11 14.01 13.72
N ALA A 271 -14.73 14.75 12.79
CA ALA A 271 -16.02 14.37 12.23
C ALA A 271 -15.96 13.03 11.46
N PHE A 272 -17.12 12.42 11.24
CA PHE A 272 -17.23 11.27 10.33
C PHE A 272 -16.95 11.68 8.89
N GLY A 273 -17.40 12.86 8.47
CA GLY A 273 -17.14 13.42 7.14
C GLY A 273 -18.22 13.08 6.13
N GLU A 274 -17.83 12.98 4.87
CA GLU A 274 -18.72 12.78 3.73
C GLU A 274 -19.10 11.30 3.57
N VAL A 275 -20.36 11.06 3.20
CA VAL A 275 -20.95 9.73 2.94
C VAL A 275 -21.27 9.61 1.45
N GLY A 276 -20.83 8.52 0.82
CA GLY A 276 -21.11 8.24 -0.58
C GLY A 276 -22.53 7.75 -0.81
N ALA A 277 -23.06 8.02 -2.01
CA ALA A 277 -24.30 7.40 -2.47
C ALA A 277 -24.14 5.87 -2.57
N ALA A 278 -25.20 5.10 -2.39
CA ALA A 278 -25.14 3.64 -2.26
C ALA A 278 -24.44 2.91 -3.43
N ALA A 279 -24.51 3.46 -4.66
CA ALA A 279 -23.82 2.94 -5.84
C ALA A 279 -22.34 3.36 -5.97
N ASN A 280 -21.92 4.36 -5.21
CA ASN A 280 -20.55 4.89 -5.09
C ASN A 280 -19.83 4.40 -3.82
N ASN A 281 -20.49 3.69 -2.91
CA ASN A 281 -19.84 3.20 -1.70
C ASN A 281 -18.81 2.11 -2.03
N PRO A 282 -17.68 2.05 -1.29
CA PRO A 282 -16.59 1.13 -1.56
C PRO A 282 -17.00 -0.32 -1.29
N SER A 283 -16.38 -1.25 -2.03
CA SER A 283 -16.46 -2.68 -1.75
C SER A 283 -15.11 -3.35 -1.98
N LEU A 284 -14.87 -4.44 -1.25
CA LEU A 284 -13.58 -5.13 -1.17
C LEU A 284 -13.82 -6.64 -1.18
N LEU A 285 -12.91 -7.41 -1.79
CA LEU A 285 -12.95 -8.87 -1.82
C LEU A 285 -11.53 -9.45 -1.88
N ILE A 286 -11.27 -10.51 -1.11
CA ILE A 286 -10.09 -11.35 -1.23
C ILE A 286 -10.36 -12.38 -2.34
N THR A 287 -9.60 -12.29 -3.43
CA THR A 287 -9.87 -13.03 -4.68
C THR A 287 -8.93 -14.21 -4.91
N GLU A 288 -7.71 -14.19 -4.34
CA GLU A 288 -6.79 -15.32 -4.32
C GLU A 288 -6.07 -15.36 -2.96
N PHE A 289 -6.00 -16.55 -2.35
CA PHE A 289 -5.27 -16.82 -1.12
C PHE A 289 -4.96 -18.32 -1.02
N PRO A 290 -3.88 -18.75 -0.32
CA PRO A 290 -3.64 -20.17 -0.08
C PRO A 290 -4.57 -20.69 1.03
N GLN A 291 -5.13 -21.90 0.85
CA GLN A 291 -5.89 -22.57 1.91
C GLN A 291 -4.97 -23.11 3.03
N GLN A 292 -3.74 -23.49 2.67
CA GLN A 292 -2.72 -23.99 3.60
C GLN A 292 -1.36 -23.38 3.28
N ILE A 293 -0.58 -23.11 4.33
CA ILE A 293 0.86 -22.78 4.26
C ILE A 293 1.60 -23.58 5.35
N ASN A 294 2.91 -23.72 5.23
CA ASN A 294 3.73 -24.14 6.37
C ASN A 294 4.10 -22.92 7.23
N ARG A 295 4.40 -23.11 8.52
CA ARG A 295 4.94 -22.07 9.40
C ARG A 295 6.09 -21.33 8.72
N ASN A 296 6.01 -20.00 8.75
CA ASN A 296 7.03 -19.10 8.20
C ASN A 296 7.39 -19.35 6.72
N GLN A 297 6.47 -19.90 5.94
CA GLN A 297 6.51 -19.89 4.48
C GLN A 297 5.87 -18.58 3.97
N GLY A 298 6.56 -17.83 3.11
CA GLY A 298 6.01 -16.63 2.51
C GLY A 298 4.87 -16.95 1.54
N PHE A 299 3.86 -16.07 1.49
CA PHE A 299 2.68 -16.24 0.62
C PHE A 299 2.09 -14.90 0.19
N ALA A 300 1.09 -14.95 -0.70
CA ALA A 300 0.42 -13.79 -1.25
C ALA A 300 -1.10 -13.86 -1.02
N ILE A 301 -1.73 -12.69 -0.89
CA ILE A 301 -3.18 -12.51 -0.95
C ILE A 301 -3.48 -11.50 -2.07
N ARG A 302 -4.38 -11.84 -3.01
CA ARG A 302 -4.91 -10.88 -3.98
C ARG A 302 -6.17 -10.23 -3.40
N VAL A 303 -6.11 -8.92 -3.26
CA VAL A 303 -7.24 -8.05 -2.95
C VAL A 303 -7.81 -7.49 -4.25
N SER A 304 -9.12 -7.36 -4.34
CA SER A 304 -9.78 -6.46 -5.29
C SER A 304 -10.62 -5.43 -4.54
N THR A 305 -10.63 -4.20 -5.07
CA THR A 305 -11.43 -3.09 -4.54
C THR A 305 -12.18 -2.40 -5.67
N ARG A 306 -13.37 -1.89 -5.38
CA ARG A 306 -14.20 -1.07 -6.26
C ARG A 306 -14.69 0.15 -5.48
N ASN A 307 -14.85 1.29 -6.16
CA ASN A 307 -15.34 2.55 -5.62
C ASN A 307 -14.47 3.18 -4.51
N LEU A 308 -13.24 2.69 -4.36
CA LEU A 308 -12.24 3.23 -3.44
C LEU A 308 -11.12 3.85 -4.28
N VAL A 309 -10.75 5.10 -3.99
CA VAL A 309 -9.56 5.78 -4.55
C VAL A 309 -8.47 5.71 -3.48
N ARG A 310 -7.36 5.04 -3.78
CA ARG A 310 -6.30 4.69 -2.81
C ARG A 310 -5.18 5.73 -2.81
N ASP A 311 -5.57 6.99 -2.68
CA ASP A 311 -4.72 8.18 -2.78
C ASP A 311 -4.68 9.01 -1.48
N ARG A 312 -5.19 8.47 -0.36
CA ARG A 312 -5.23 9.20 0.91
C ARG A 312 -4.86 8.33 2.11
N PHE A 313 -3.60 8.47 2.51
CA PHE A 313 -3.03 7.91 3.72
C PHE A 313 -2.34 9.02 4.54
N LEU A 314 -2.50 9.02 5.86
CA LEU A 314 -1.84 9.96 6.77
C LEU A 314 -1.11 9.12 7.84
N PRO A 315 0.21 8.90 7.73
CA PRO A 315 0.93 7.94 8.57
C PRO A 315 0.68 8.15 10.07
N ALA A 316 0.29 7.09 10.78
CA ALA A 316 0.01 7.14 12.22
C ALA A 316 1.24 7.57 13.04
N GLY A 317 2.45 7.20 12.60
CA GLY A 317 3.73 7.64 13.18
C GLY A 317 4.06 9.12 12.96
N GLN A 318 3.24 9.87 12.21
CA GLN A 318 3.37 11.31 11.99
C GLN A 318 2.22 12.13 12.61
N GLY A 319 1.32 11.46 13.35
CA GLY A 319 0.12 12.07 13.92
C GLY A 319 -1.11 12.02 13.01
N GLY A 320 -1.16 11.15 12.00
CA GLY A 320 -2.27 11.10 11.04
C GLY A 320 -3.51 10.29 11.45
N TYR A 321 -3.42 9.50 12.54
CA TYR A 321 -4.47 8.56 12.94
C TYR A 321 -5.73 9.29 13.44
N TYR A 322 -6.89 8.99 12.85
CA TYR A 322 -8.16 9.71 13.06
C TYR A 322 -8.10 11.25 12.93
N LEU A 323 -7.08 11.84 12.28
CA LEU A 323 -6.92 13.31 12.23
C LEU A 323 -7.68 13.98 11.08
N GLU A 324 -7.96 13.26 10.00
CA GLU A 324 -8.79 13.70 8.87
C GLU A 324 -10.20 13.08 8.93
N SER A 325 -11.21 13.73 8.35
CA SER A 325 -12.58 13.19 8.20
C SER A 325 -12.73 12.44 6.86
N SER A 326 -13.72 11.55 6.71
CA SER A 326 -13.99 10.91 5.40
C SER A 326 -14.27 11.98 4.33
N LEU A 327 -13.68 11.80 3.13
CA LEU A 327 -13.84 12.70 1.99
C LEU A 327 -14.02 11.89 0.69
N LEU A 328 -14.80 12.45 -0.22
CA LEU A 328 -15.02 11.92 -1.55
C LEU A 328 -14.09 12.59 -2.58
N ASN A 329 -13.91 11.95 -3.74
CA ASN A 329 -13.35 12.59 -4.93
C ASN A 329 -14.43 13.34 -5.73
N GLY A 330 -14.04 14.05 -6.80
CA GLY A 330 -14.99 14.76 -7.67
C GLY A 330 -16.00 13.89 -8.44
N GLU A 331 -15.89 12.56 -8.36
CA GLU A 331 -16.90 11.61 -8.87
C GLU A 331 -17.85 11.10 -7.78
N GLY A 332 -17.65 11.51 -6.53
CA GLY A 332 -18.38 11.04 -5.35
C GLY A 332 -17.93 9.69 -4.81
N LEU A 333 -16.68 9.27 -5.04
CA LEU A 333 -16.08 8.01 -4.53
C LEU A 333 -15.21 8.26 -3.29
N THR A 334 -15.20 7.35 -2.33
CA THR A 334 -14.35 7.47 -1.12
C THR A 334 -12.87 7.51 -1.45
N ARG A 335 -12.15 8.49 -0.86
CA ARG A 335 -10.69 8.56 -0.85
C ARG A 335 -10.12 7.96 0.43
N GLY A 336 -9.01 7.23 0.31
CA GLY A 336 -8.43 6.49 1.42
C GLY A 336 -7.31 5.55 1.01
N HIS A 337 -7.32 4.35 1.61
CA HIS A 337 -6.36 3.26 1.44
C HIS A 337 -7.06 1.93 1.82
N PHE A 338 -6.33 0.82 1.98
CA PHE A 338 -6.87 -0.36 2.68
C PHE A 338 -5.82 -1.00 3.57
N HIS A 339 -6.26 -1.69 4.61
CA HIS A 339 -5.40 -2.45 5.53
C HIS A 339 -5.45 -3.94 5.22
N THR A 340 -4.37 -4.66 5.52
CA THR A 340 -4.32 -6.12 5.54
C THR A 340 -3.63 -6.58 6.81
N ALA A 341 -4.29 -7.42 7.59
CA ALA A 341 -3.74 -7.99 8.82
C ALA A 341 -3.97 -9.50 8.89
N CYS A 342 -3.03 -10.23 9.49
CA CYS A 342 -3.20 -11.65 9.82
C CYS A 342 -2.89 -11.91 11.30
N ARG A 343 -3.76 -12.66 11.97
CA ARG A 343 -3.56 -13.14 13.35
C ARG A 343 -3.75 -14.64 13.44
N MET A 344 -3.08 -15.28 14.39
CA MET A 344 -3.38 -16.65 14.78
C MET A 344 -4.66 -16.67 15.63
N LEU A 345 -5.46 -17.73 15.52
CA LEU A 345 -6.65 -17.92 16.35
C LEU A 345 -6.40 -19.03 17.38
N ASN A 346 -6.75 -18.77 18.64
CA ASN A 346 -6.70 -19.77 19.72
C ASN A 346 -7.71 -20.91 19.48
N ASN A 347 -8.87 -20.58 18.93
CA ASN A 347 -9.93 -21.49 18.46
C ASN A 347 -10.80 -20.76 17.42
N THR A 348 -11.79 -21.45 16.86
CA THR A 348 -12.64 -20.91 15.79
C THR A 348 -14.00 -20.37 16.22
N ASP A 349 -14.31 -20.45 17.51
CA ASP A 349 -15.68 -20.55 18.04
C ASP A 349 -16.03 -19.42 19.02
N GLU A 350 -15.03 -18.74 19.60
CA GLU A 350 -15.17 -17.52 20.39
C GLU A 350 -14.51 -16.29 19.73
N ALA A 351 -14.78 -15.10 20.26
CA ALA A 351 -14.10 -13.88 19.83
C ALA A 351 -12.68 -13.82 20.44
N PRO A 352 -11.60 -13.76 19.65
CA PRO A 352 -10.24 -13.70 20.18
C PRO A 352 -9.97 -12.37 20.89
N ALA A 353 -9.13 -12.44 21.93
CA ALA A 353 -8.70 -11.30 22.74
C ALA A 353 -8.04 -10.18 21.86
N PRO A 354 -8.27 -8.89 22.18
CA PRO A 354 -7.81 -7.77 21.35
C PRO A 354 -6.38 -7.30 21.62
N GLU A 355 -5.75 -7.70 22.73
CA GLU A 355 -4.41 -7.23 23.13
C GLU A 355 -3.23 -7.79 22.31
N PRO A 356 -3.26 -9.04 21.81
CA PRO A 356 -2.16 -9.57 20.99
C PRO A 356 -2.02 -8.86 19.65
N VAL A 357 -0.79 -8.41 19.36
CA VAL A 357 -0.42 -7.87 18.04
C VAL A 357 -0.69 -8.91 16.95
N PRO A 358 -1.29 -8.54 15.80
CA PRO A 358 -1.39 -9.45 14.66
C PRO A 358 0.01 -9.82 14.13
N ALA A 359 0.18 -11.09 13.75
CA ALA A 359 1.42 -11.63 13.17
C ALA A 359 1.84 -10.94 11.85
N PHE A 360 0.93 -10.21 11.21
CA PHE A 360 1.21 -9.34 10.07
C PHE A 360 0.23 -8.15 10.07
N PHE A 361 0.71 -6.94 9.73
CA PHE A 361 -0.13 -5.76 9.48
C PHE A 361 0.54 -4.81 8.48
N VAL A 362 -0.19 -4.38 7.43
CA VAL A 362 0.17 -3.24 6.59
C VAL A 362 -1.06 -2.37 6.24
N ALA A 363 -0.84 -1.07 6.03
CA ALA A 363 -1.71 -0.17 5.28
C ALA A 363 -1.21 -0.04 3.84
N THR A 364 -2.10 0.04 2.85
CA THR A 364 -1.77 -0.03 1.43
C THR A 364 -2.38 1.12 0.63
N GLU A 365 -1.52 1.97 0.06
CA GLU A 365 -1.86 3.03 -0.90
C GLU A 365 -1.08 2.88 -2.21
N ASP A 366 -1.65 3.33 -3.33
CA ASP A 366 -1.03 3.18 -4.66
C ASP A 366 -1.48 4.23 -5.70
N GLY A 367 -2.27 5.23 -5.30
CA GLY A 367 -2.87 6.22 -6.18
C GLY A 367 -3.87 5.65 -7.20
N GLY A 368 -4.26 4.38 -7.05
CA GLY A 368 -5.15 3.67 -7.97
C GLY A 368 -6.58 3.52 -7.45
N GLY A 369 -7.34 2.61 -8.08
CA GLY A 369 -8.75 2.39 -7.79
C GLY A 369 -9.69 3.29 -8.59
N GLY A 370 -10.91 3.48 -8.09
CA GLY A 370 -12.02 4.14 -8.79
C GLY A 370 -13.21 3.21 -9.06
N ARG A 371 -14.04 3.55 -10.06
CA ARG A 371 -15.36 2.91 -10.31
C ARG A 371 -15.30 1.44 -10.75
N GLN A 372 -14.20 1.00 -11.35
CA GLN A 372 -14.03 -0.37 -11.81
C GLN A 372 -13.26 -1.21 -10.78
N PRO A 373 -13.44 -2.55 -10.73
CA PRO A 373 -12.60 -3.42 -9.91
C PRO A 373 -11.13 -3.26 -10.31
N ASP A 374 -10.33 -2.79 -9.35
CA ASP A 374 -8.88 -2.78 -9.41
C ASP A 374 -8.35 -3.87 -8.46
N SER A 375 -7.13 -4.34 -8.65
CA SER A 375 -6.54 -5.42 -7.86
C SER A 375 -5.10 -5.12 -7.45
N VAL A 376 -4.79 -5.55 -6.23
CA VAL A 376 -3.49 -5.39 -5.57
C VAL A 376 -3.14 -6.73 -4.90
N VAL A 377 -1.89 -7.17 -5.05
CA VAL A 377 -1.35 -8.34 -4.35
C VAL A 377 -0.55 -7.91 -3.13
N ILE A 378 -0.93 -8.39 -1.96
CA ILE A 378 -0.21 -8.21 -0.70
C ILE A 378 0.71 -9.41 -0.48
N GLN A 379 1.99 -9.14 -0.19
CA GLN A 379 2.99 -10.17 0.11
C GLN A 379 3.16 -10.30 1.62
N ILE A 380 2.92 -11.49 2.16
CA ILE A 380 2.97 -11.78 3.60
C ILE A 380 4.19 -12.68 3.85
N PRO A 381 5.16 -12.27 4.69
CA PRO A 381 6.40 -13.03 4.92
C PRO A 381 6.29 -14.39 5.63
N GLY A 382 5.09 -14.94 5.76
CA GLY A 382 4.78 -16.13 6.55
C GLY A 382 4.35 -15.78 7.98
N LEU A 383 3.75 -16.77 8.65
CA LEU A 383 3.18 -16.65 10.01
C LEU A 383 3.96 -17.54 10.99
N PRO A 384 4.14 -17.13 12.27
CA PRO A 384 5.12 -17.73 13.17
C PRO A 384 4.72 -19.11 13.69
N GLU A 385 3.42 -19.36 13.88
CA GLU A 385 2.86 -20.47 14.66
C GLU A 385 1.97 -21.38 13.80
N SER A 386 1.81 -22.64 14.20
CA SER A 386 0.89 -23.59 13.56
C SER A 386 -0.52 -23.38 14.10
N GLY A 387 -1.55 -23.63 13.28
CA GLY A 387 -2.96 -23.45 13.67
C GLY A 387 -3.76 -22.73 12.59
N THR A 388 -4.96 -22.29 12.92
CA THR A 388 -5.78 -21.49 11.99
C THR A 388 -5.39 -20.02 12.11
N ALA A 389 -4.88 -19.45 11.02
CA ALA A 389 -4.74 -18.02 10.86
C ALA A 389 -6.02 -17.39 10.30
N GLN A 390 -6.41 -16.23 10.81
CA GLN A 390 -7.37 -15.33 10.19
C GLN A 390 -6.62 -14.18 9.53
N CYS A 391 -6.72 -14.06 8.21
CA CYS A 391 -6.25 -12.91 7.46
C CYS A 391 -7.46 -12.07 7.03
N ALA A 392 -7.51 -10.80 7.44
CA ALA A 392 -8.58 -9.87 7.14
C ALA A 392 -8.04 -8.65 6.37
N VAL A 393 -8.88 -8.11 5.49
CA VAL A 393 -8.59 -6.95 4.65
C VAL A 393 -9.79 -6.01 4.70
N TRP A 394 -9.55 -4.71 4.88
CA TRP A 394 -10.63 -3.72 4.92
C TRP A 394 -10.19 -2.38 4.34
N ALA A 395 -11.10 -1.67 3.68
CA ALA A 395 -10.84 -0.30 3.23
C ALA A 395 -10.71 0.64 4.45
N GLY A 396 -9.80 1.60 4.35
CA GLY A 396 -9.70 2.75 5.24
C GLY A 396 -10.11 4.02 4.49
N ASP A 397 -10.89 4.90 5.12
CA ASP A 397 -11.00 6.31 4.74
C ASP A 397 -9.70 7.07 5.12
N GLY A 398 -9.62 8.38 4.84
CA GLY A 398 -8.51 9.23 5.31
C GLY A 398 -8.35 9.27 6.84
N SER A 399 -9.33 8.77 7.60
CA SER A 399 -9.29 8.63 9.06
C SER A 399 -8.72 7.29 9.53
N HIS A 400 -8.50 6.32 8.64
CA HIS A 400 -8.21 4.90 8.93
C HIS A 400 -9.41 4.09 9.47
N ARG A 401 -10.64 4.56 9.23
CA ARG A 401 -11.90 3.87 9.55
C ARG A 401 -12.43 3.10 8.34
N ILE A 402 -13.22 2.05 8.57
CA ILE A 402 -14.05 1.46 7.49
C ILE A 402 -15.02 2.55 6.99
N PRO A 403 -15.04 2.87 5.68
CA PRO A 403 -15.85 3.96 5.14
C PRO A 403 -17.35 3.83 5.46
N MET A 404 -17.95 4.96 5.83
CA MET A 404 -19.38 5.04 6.12
C MET A 404 -20.23 4.76 4.88
N SER A 405 -21.29 3.98 5.05
CA SER A 405 -22.26 3.62 4.01
C SER A 405 -23.57 4.39 4.18
N GLU A 406 -24.27 4.64 3.06
CA GLU A 406 -25.55 5.38 3.02
C GLU A 406 -26.64 4.74 3.88
N ARG A 407 -26.63 3.40 3.99
CA ARG A 407 -27.69 2.61 4.62
C ARG A 407 -27.13 1.37 5.30
N ALA A 408 -27.76 0.94 6.39
CA ALA A 408 -27.29 -0.18 7.23
C ALA A 408 -27.32 -1.56 6.54
N ASN A 409 -28.11 -1.74 5.48
CA ASN A 409 -28.14 -2.97 4.68
C ASN A 409 -27.21 -2.89 3.44
N GLN A 410 -25.94 -2.54 3.68
CA GLN A 410 -24.84 -2.73 2.75
C GLN A 410 -23.74 -3.55 3.44
N THR A 411 -23.14 -4.49 2.72
CA THR A 411 -21.91 -5.14 3.17
C THR A 411 -20.79 -4.10 3.17
N PRO A 412 -20.05 -3.90 4.28
CA PRO A 412 -18.92 -2.98 4.31
C PRO A 412 -17.79 -3.45 3.38
N ALA A 413 -16.85 -2.56 3.08
CA ALA A 413 -15.62 -2.88 2.34
C ALA A 413 -14.62 -3.67 3.22
N PHE A 414 -15.01 -4.87 3.65
CA PHE A 414 -14.28 -5.78 4.53
C PHE A 414 -14.40 -7.21 3.99
N ASP A 415 -13.31 -7.99 4.05
CA ASP A 415 -13.34 -9.43 3.81
C ASP A 415 -12.30 -10.15 4.70
N ALA A 416 -12.52 -11.43 5.01
CA ALA A 416 -11.61 -12.22 5.84
C ALA A 416 -11.61 -13.71 5.50
N VAL A 417 -10.42 -14.28 5.41
CA VAL A 417 -10.18 -15.70 5.08
C VAL A 417 -9.50 -16.44 6.23
N ARG A 418 -9.79 -17.75 6.34
CA ARG A 418 -9.09 -18.67 7.24
C ARG A 418 -8.05 -19.45 6.45
N ILE A 419 -6.82 -19.51 6.95
CA ILE A 419 -5.67 -20.20 6.35
C ILE A 419 -5.11 -21.17 7.38
N GLN A 420 -4.91 -22.44 7.02
CA GLN A 420 -4.26 -23.39 7.91
C GLN A 420 -2.73 -23.21 7.84
N VAL A 421 -2.08 -23.11 8.99
CA VAL A 421 -0.62 -23.05 9.12
C VAL A 421 -0.12 -24.36 9.73
N ASN A 422 0.81 -25.02 9.04
CA ASN A 422 1.40 -26.32 9.41
C ASN A 422 2.80 -26.15 10.04
#